data_AF-Q9P801-F1
#
_entry.id   AF-Q9P801-F1
#
_cell.length_a   1.000
_cell.length_b   1.000
_cell.length_c   1.000
_cell.angle_alpha   90.00
_cell.angle_beta   90.00
_cell.angle_gamma   90.00
#
_symmetry.space_group_name_H-M   'P 1'
#
loop_
_entity.id
_entity.type
_entity.pdbx_description
1 polymer ?
#
loop_
_entity_poly.entity_id
_entity_poly.type
_entity_poly.pdbx_seq_one_letter_code
_entity_poly.pdbx_strand_id
1 'polypeptide(L)'
;MSIMKPTTRFFRFNSLELAVSPFQRIYGQLRFLRKQPKPFLVKLLNNEVSKLGRQGDVVSVTRGYYRNTLFPKKQAIAVDALKSMKAHLLQGSEFSTKTKE
;
A
#
# COMPACT_ATOMS: atom_id res chain seq x y z
N MET A 1 -46.84 4.14 18.47
CA MET A 1 -45.45 4.18 17.95
C MET A 1 -45.46 3.57 16.55
N SER A 2 -45.24 4.36 15.50
CA SER A 2 -45.23 3.86 14.12
C SER A 2 -43.88 3.23 13.80
N ILE A 3 -43.90 1.93 13.51
CA ILE A 3 -42.74 1.14 13.12
C ILE A 3 -42.49 1.38 11.62
N MET A 4 -41.45 2.14 11.28
CA MET A 4 -40.97 2.29 9.90
C MET A 4 -40.41 0.95 9.41
N LYS A 5 -40.98 0.40 8.34
CA LYS A 5 -40.46 -0.78 7.65
C LYS A 5 -39.28 -0.37 6.75
N PRO A 6 -38.18 -1.14 6.69
CA PRO A 6 -37.10 -0.87 5.75
C PRO A 6 -37.61 -1.14 4.32
N THR A 7 -37.60 -0.11 3.49
CA THR A 7 -37.82 -0.24 2.04
C THR A 7 -36.59 -0.91 1.43
N THR A 8 -36.69 -2.22 1.24
CA THR A 8 -35.73 -3.01 0.46
C THR A 8 -35.77 -2.52 -0.99
N ARG A 9 -34.94 -1.52 -1.32
CA ARG A 9 -34.56 -1.25 -2.71
C ARG A 9 -33.70 -2.43 -3.16
N PHE A 10 -34.37 -3.50 -3.57
CA PHE A 10 -33.79 -4.43 -4.52
C PHE A 10 -33.35 -3.61 -5.72
N PHE A 11 -32.04 -3.43 -5.87
CA PHE A 11 -31.47 -3.09 -7.16
C PHE A 11 -31.92 -4.18 -8.12
N ARG A 12 -32.98 -3.90 -8.89
CA ARG A 12 -33.20 -4.61 -10.15
C ARG A 12 -31.96 -4.34 -10.98
N PHE A 13 -31.05 -5.32 -11.00
CA PHE A 13 -30.14 -5.48 -12.12
C PHE A 13 -31.05 -5.68 -13.34
N ASN A 14 -31.24 -4.59 -14.07
CA ASN A 14 -31.92 -4.62 -15.34
C ASN A 14 -31.11 -5.57 -16.21
N SER A 15 -31.73 -6.66 -16.67
CA SER A 15 -31.13 -7.75 -17.43
C SER A 15 -30.77 -7.33 -18.88
N LEU A 16 -30.21 -6.13 -19.05
CA LEU A 16 -29.52 -5.66 -20.25
C LEU A 16 -28.01 -5.82 -20.05
N GLU A 17 -27.58 -6.95 -19.48
CA GLU A 17 -26.23 -7.45 -19.71
C GLU A 17 -26.28 -8.27 -21.00
N LEU A 18 -25.48 -7.90 -22.01
CA LEU A 18 -24.86 -8.76 -23.06
C LEU A 18 -24.59 -7.96 -24.35
N ALA A 19 -23.84 -6.85 -24.28
CA ALA A 19 -23.23 -6.24 -25.48
C ALA A 19 -21.91 -5.49 -25.21
N VAL A 20 -21.23 -5.78 -24.10
CA VAL A 20 -19.88 -5.27 -23.85
C VAL A 20 -18.90 -6.31 -24.38
N SER A 21 -18.12 -5.97 -25.42
CA SER A 21 -17.16 -6.89 -26.02
C SER A 21 -16.22 -7.47 -24.94
N PRO A 22 -15.77 -8.74 -25.07
CA PRO A 22 -14.84 -9.34 -24.11
C PRO A 22 -13.59 -8.46 -23.92
N PHE A 23 -13.18 -7.78 -24.99
CA PHE A 23 -12.17 -6.72 -24.98
C PHE A 23 -12.50 -5.63 -23.95
N GLN A 24 -13.63 -4.93 -24.05
CA GLN A 24 -13.98 -3.86 -23.09
C GLN A 24 -14.03 -4.33 -21.62
N ARG A 25 -14.45 -5.57 -21.35
CA ARG A 25 -14.35 -6.17 -20.01
C ARG A 25 -12.89 -6.29 -19.55
N ILE A 26 -12.01 -6.78 -20.42
CA ILE A 26 -10.56 -6.87 -20.16
C ILE A 26 -9.94 -5.47 -19.97
N TYR A 27 -10.29 -4.47 -20.78
CA TYR A 27 -9.79 -3.09 -20.59
C TYR A 27 -10.25 -2.48 -19.27
N GLY A 28 -11.51 -2.72 -18.87
CA GLY A 28 -12.03 -2.29 -17.57
C GLY A 28 -11.25 -2.90 -16.41
N GLN A 29 -10.97 -4.20 -16.47
CA GLN A 29 -10.16 -4.92 -15.48
C GLN A 29 -8.71 -4.43 -15.45
N LEU A 30 -8.05 -4.28 -16.61
CA LEU A 30 -6.68 -3.76 -16.69
C LEU A 30 -6.57 -2.32 -16.16
N ARG A 31 -7.56 -1.47 -16.45
CA ARG A 31 -7.63 -0.09 -15.93
C ARG A 31 -7.77 -0.07 -14.41
N PHE A 32 -8.48 -1.03 -13.83
CA PHE A 32 -8.59 -1.20 -12.38
C PHE A 32 -7.26 -1.64 -11.75
N LEU A 33 -6.53 -2.58 -12.37
CA LEU A 33 -5.21 -3.00 -11.90
C LEU A 33 -4.18 -1.86 -11.95
N ARG A 34 -4.22 -1.01 -12.98
CA ARG A 34 -3.35 0.19 -13.07
C ARG A 34 -3.65 1.26 -12.02
N LYS A 35 -4.85 1.27 -11.43
CA LYS A 35 -5.26 2.23 -10.39
C LYS A 35 -4.85 1.80 -8.98
N GLN A 36 -4.37 0.57 -8.78
CA GLN A 36 -3.94 0.14 -7.46
C GLN A 36 -2.74 0.99 -7.00
N PRO A 37 -2.73 1.48 -5.75
CA PRO A 37 -1.64 2.30 -5.25
C PRO A 37 -0.38 1.46 -5.16
N LYS A 38 0.67 1.84 -5.90
CA LYS A 38 1.98 1.21 -5.79
C LYS A 38 2.53 1.44 -4.37
N PRO A 39 3.00 0.40 -3.66
CA PRO A 39 3.62 0.56 -2.36
C PRO A 39 4.86 1.45 -2.49
N PHE A 40 5.04 2.37 -1.55
CA PHE A 40 6.13 3.33 -1.53
C PHE A 40 6.92 3.18 -0.24
N LEU A 41 8.19 2.80 -0.36
CA LEU A 41 9.04 2.52 0.80
C LEU A 41 9.70 3.79 1.31
N VAL A 42 9.68 3.94 2.62
CA VAL A 42 10.17 5.13 3.30
C VAL A 42 10.90 4.71 4.57
N LYS A 43 12.06 5.32 4.85
CA LYS A 43 12.80 5.17 6.09
C LYS A 43 12.43 6.28 7.06
N LEU A 44 12.01 5.92 8.26
CA LEU A 44 11.67 6.89 9.31
C LEU A 44 12.95 7.52 9.88
N LEU A 45 12.99 8.85 9.96
CA LEU A 45 14.14 9.61 10.44
C LEU A 45 14.00 10.11 11.88
N ASN A 46 12.81 10.59 12.24
CA ASN A 46 12.62 11.42 13.43
C ASN A 46 11.30 11.10 14.10
N ASN A 47 11.34 10.99 15.44
CA ASN A 47 10.24 10.72 16.36
C ASN A 47 9.47 9.44 16.03
N GLU A 48 9.26 8.60 17.05
CA GLU A 48 8.41 7.43 16.92
C GLU A 48 7.06 7.85 16.36
N VAL A 49 6.79 7.47 15.11
CA VAL A 49 5.45 7.61 14.58
C VAL A 49 4.71 6.43 15.18
N SER A 50 3.96 6.65 16.26
CA SER A 50 3.33 5.59 17.07
C SER A 50 2.47 4.60 16.27
N LYS A 51 2.15 4.93 15.00
CA LYS A 51 1.38 4.10 14.07
C LYS A 51 2.21 3.39 12.99
N LEU A 52 3.48 3.72 12.79
CA LEU A 52 4.32 3.19 11.70
C LEU A 52 5.52 2.39 12.19
N GLY A 53 6.22 2.84 13.23
CA GLY A 53 7.43 2.15 13.70
C GLY A 53 8.41 3.08 14.42
N ARG A 54 9.60 2.52 14.69
CA ARG A 54 10.71 3.21 15.35
C ARG A 54 11.55 3.97 14.34
N GLN A 55 12.39 4.86 14.87
CA GLN A 55 13.39 5.56 14.08
C GLN A 55 14.32 4.55 13.38
N GLY A 56 14.55 4.74 12.08
CA GLY A 56 15.41 3.88 11.28
C GLY A 56 14.68 2.76 10.54
N ASP A 57 13.42 2.45 10.91
CA ASP A 57 12.64 1.40 10.25
C ASP A 57 12.26 1.81 8.82
N VAL A 58 12.24 0.81 7.94
CA VAL A 58 11.75 0.94 6.55
C VAL A 58 10.31 0.44 6.50
N VAL A 59 9.38 1.35 6.21
CA VAL A 59 7.94 1.08 6.21
C VAL A 59 7.35 1.32 4.83
N SER A 60 6.39 0.49 4.44
CA SER A 60 5.59 0.69 3.23
C SER A 60 4.41 1.62 3.51
N VAL A 61 4.36 2.75 2.80
CA VAL A 61 3.28 3.74 2.88
C VAL A 61 2.71 4.04 1.50
N THR A 62 1.58 4.74 1.43
CA THR A 62 1.08 5.28 0.16
C THR A 62 1.86 6.54 -0.23
N ARG A 63 2.05 6.76 -1.54
CA ARG A 63 2.73 7.98 -2.04
C ARG A 63 2.05 9.27 -1.57
N GLY A 64 0.72 9.28 -1.51
CA GLY A 64 -0.05 10.42 -1.04
C GLY A 64 0.22 10.74 0.43
N TYR A 65 0.28 9.70 1.28
CA TYR A 65 0.62 9.89 2.68
C TYR A 65 2.04 10.44 2.83
N TYR A 66 3.05 9.84 2.20
CA TYR A 66 4.42 10.37 2.25
C TYR A 66 4.51 11.84 1.84
N ARG A 67 3.90 12.21 0.69
CA ARG A 67 3.96 13.57 0.16
C ARG A 67 3.24 14.60 1.03
N ASN A 68 2.12 14.23 1.64
CA ASN A 68 1.25 15.19 2.34
C ASN A 68 1.55 15.27 3.84
N THR A 69 2.05 14.19 4.47
CA THR A 69 2.23 14.13 5.93
C THR A 69 3.69 14.02 6.36
N LEU A 70 4.45 13.09 5.79
CA LEU A 70 5.81 12.76 6.25
C LEU A 70 6.87 13.72 5.68
N PHE A 71 6.78 14.02 4.39
CA PHE A 71 7.75 14.85 3.68
C PHE A 71 7.81 16.30 4.18
N PRO A 72 6.67 17.01 4.34
CA PRO A 72 6.71 18.40 4.84
C PRO A 72 7.26 18.49 6.26
N LYS A 73 7.02 17.46 7.08
CA LYS A 73 7.49 17.38 8.47
C LYS A 73 8.92 16.85 8.60
N LYS A 74 9.58 16.49 7.49
CA LYS A 74 10.91 15.86 7.46
C LYS A 74 11.01 14.63 8.39
N GLN A 75 9.92 13.89 8.51
CA GLN A 75 9.84 12.72 9.39
C GLN A 75 10.43 11.47 8.76
N ALA A 76 10.55 11.44 7.42
CA ALA A 76 10.89 10.23 6.72
C ALA A 76 11.49 10.51 5.33
N ILE A 77 12.35 9.61 4.82
CA ILE A 77 13.01 9.70 3.51
C ILE A 77 12.54 8.55 2.62
N ALA A 78 12.24 8.85 1.36
CA ALA A 78 11.97 7.83 0.34
C ALA A 78 13.16 6.89 0.13
N VAL A 79 12.92 5.58 0.17
CA VAL A 79 13.95 4.57 -0.08
C VAL A 79 13.64 3.84 -1.38
N ASP A 80 14.66 3.71 -2.24
CA ASP A 80 14.55 2.83 -3.41
C ASP A 80 14.37 1.39 -2.93
N ALA A 81 13.31 0.72 -3.40
CA ALA A 81 13.02 -0.66 -3.03
C ALA A 81 14.20 -1.61 -3.30
N LEU A 82 14.93 -1.38 -4.39
CA LEU A 82 16.13 -2.17 -4.71
C LEU A 82 17.27 -1.96 -3.71
N LYS A 83 17.41 -0.76 -3.13
CA LYS A 83 18.47 -0.46 -2.17
C LYS A 83 18.14 -1.01 -0.78
N SER A 84 16.88 -0.95 -0.36
CA SER A 84 16.45 -1.50 0.94
C SER A 84 16.60 -3.02 1.00
N MET A 85 16.22 -3.74 -0.05
CA MET A 85 16.42 -5.20 -0.10
C MET A 85 17.89 -5.60 -0.05
N LYS A 86 18.76 -4.87 -0.74
CA LYS A 86 20.22 -5.10 -0.67
C LYS A 86 20.76 -4.92 0.75
N ALA A 87 20.28 -3.93 1.49
CA ALA A 87 20.71 -3.69 2.86
C ALA A 87 20.37 -4.86 3.80
N HIS A 88 19.17 -5.44 3.67
CA HIS A 88 18.78 -6.62 4.45
C HIS A 88 19.59 -7.87 4.08
N LEU A 89 19.87 -8.07 2.78
CA LEU A 89 20.69 -9.19 2.31
C LEU A 89 22.14 -9.11 2.83
N LEU A 90 22.73 -7.91 2.87
CA LEU A 90 24.10 -7.72 3.36
C LEU A 90 24.22 -7.95 4.87
N GLN A 91 23.23 -7.54 5.66
CA GLN A 91 23.23 -7.78 7.11
C GLN A 91 23.12 -9.26 7.45
N GLY A 92 22.37 -10.05 6.67
CA GLY A 92 22.23 -11.48 6.88
C GLY A 92 23.52 -12.28 6.68
N SER A 93 24.43 -11.82 5.80
CA SER A 93 25.68 -12.53 5.51
C SER A 93 26.76 -12.42 6.60
N GLU A 94 26.72 -11.39 7.43
CA GLU A 94 27.82 -11.12 8.40
C GLU A 94 27.65 -11.86 9.75
N PHE A 95 26.46 -12.38 10.07
CA PHE A 95 26.22 -13.08 11.35
C PHE A 95 26.58 -14.57 11.33
N SER A 96 26.89 -15.16 10.18
CA SER A 96 27.13 -16.61 10.06
C SER A 96 28.55 -17.07 10.41
N THR A 97 29.54 -16.19 10.64
CA THR A 97 30.96 -16.57 10.79
C THR A 97 31.52 -16.51 12.21
N LYS A 98 30.69 -16.23 13.22
CA LYS A 98 31.12 -16.12 14.62
C LYS A 98 30.58 -17.27 15.47
N THR A 99 31.02 -18.50 15.20
CA THR A 99 30.82 -19.65 16.11
C THR A 99 31.87 -20.74 15.86
N LYS A 100 33.13 -20.47 16.23
CA LYS A 100 34.18 -21.46 16.48
C LYS A 100 35.21 -20.83 17.43
N GLU A 101 34.87 -20.81 18.71
CA GLU A 101 35.87 -20.99 19.78
C GLU A 101 35.63 -22.38 20.36
#